data_AF-A0A662ECX7-F1
#
_entry.id   AF-A0A662ECX7-F1
#
_cell.length_a   1.000
_cell.length_b   1.000
_cell.length_c   1.000
_cell.angle_alpha   90.00
_cell.angle_beta   90.00
_cell.angle_gamma   90.00
#
_symmetry.space_group_name_H-M   'P 1'
#
loop_
_entity.id
_entity.type
_entity.pdbx_description
1 polymer ?
#
loop_
_entity_poly.entity_id
_entity_poly.type
_entity_poly.pdbx_seq_one_letter_code
_entity_poly.pdbx_strand_id
1 'polypeptide(L)'
;TVPVSFPWSDVGSWPALREILPADDTGNVSRGRNVVLDSGRNIIVSEGPVVSLIGVEDLVVVATPDAVLVVPADQAQKVKAVVEELENRGWDDVL
;
A
#
# COMPACT_ATOMS: atom_id res chain seq x y z
N THR A 1 -11.23 -20.10 -3.14
CA THR A 1 -10.16 -19.07 -3.21
C THR A 1 -9.60 -18.93 -1.83
N VAL A 2 -8.30 -19.19 -1.64
CA VAL A 2 -7.63 -18.89 -0.37
C VAL A 2 -7.39 -17.37 -0.38
N PRO A 3 -7.86 -16.60 0.62
CA PRO A 3 -7.50 -15.20 0.71
C PRO A 3 -6.00 -15.14 0.98
N VAL A 4 -5.25 -14.60 0.01
CA VAL A 4 -3.85 -14.27 0.22
C VAL A 4 -3.87 -12.98 1.04
N SER A 5 -3.63 -13.08 2.35
CA SER A 5 -3.23 -11.91 3.13
C SER A 5 -1.81 -11.56 2.67
N PHE A 6 -1.61 -10.31 2.24
CA PHE A 6 -0.25 -9.78 2.04
C PHE A 6 0.28 -9.41 3.43
N PRO A 7 1.18 -10.19 4.02
CA PRO A 7 1.72 -9.83 5.30
C PRO A 7 2.53 -8.55 5.13
N TRP A 8 2.51 -7.66 6.12
CA TRP A 8 3.31 -6.43 6.11
C TRP A 8 4.82 -6.67 5.89
N SER A 9 5.29 -7.92 6.03
CA SER A 9 6.67 -8.34 5.73
C SER A 9 7.11 -8.11 4.28
N ASP A 10 6.17 -8.11 3.33
CA ASP A 10 6.48 -7.95 1.89
C ASP A 10 6.57 -6.49 1.47
N VAL A 11 6.48 -5.54 2.40
CA VAL A 11 6.49 -4.12 2.06
C VAL A 11 7.83 -3.67 1.46
N GLY A 12 8.93 -4.32 1.83
CA GLY A 12 10.24 -4.06 1.23
C GLY A 12 10.31 -4.32 -0.28
N SER A 13 9.36 -5.07 -0.84
CA SER A 13 9.28 -5.38 -2.28
C SER A 13 8.22 -4.56 -3.04
N TRP A 14 7.55 -3.58 -2.42
CA TRP A 14 6.65 -2.66 -3.16
C TRP A 14 7.37 -1.89 -4.28
N PRO A 15 8.66 -1.49 -4.16
CA PRO A 15 9.41 -0.97 -5.30
C PRO A 15 9.51 -1.97 -6.46
N ALA A 16 9.61 -3.27 -6.18
CA ALA A 16 9.59 -4.32 -7.20
C ALA A 16 8.20 -4.50 -7.82
N LEU A 17 7.12 -4.14 -7.12
CA LEU A 17 5.77 -4.15 -7.71
C LEU A 17 5.58 -3.10 -8.80
N ARG A 18 6.34 -2.00 -8.80
CA ARG A 18 6.41 -1.10 -9.96
C ARG A 18 7.00 -1.77 -11.21
N GLU A 19 7.86 -2.77 -11.04
CA GLU A 19 8.49 -3.48 -12.15
C GLU A 19 7.58 -4.60 -12.71
N ILE A 20 6.63 -5.07 -11.91
CA ILE A 20 5.80 -6.24 -12.23
C ILE A 20 4.41 -5.83 -12.74
N LEU A 21 3.85 -4.73 -12.24
CA LEU A 21 2.52 -4.27 -12.62
C LEU A 21 2.57 -3.13 -13.64
N PRO A 22 1.63 -3.10 -14.61
CA PRO A 22 1.56 -2.01 -15.56
C PRO A 22 1.15 -0.71 -14.85
N ALA A 23 1.88 0.36 -15.15
CA ALA A 23 1.55 1.70 -14.68
C ALA A 23 0.54 2.37 -15.63
N ASP A 24 -0.26 3.31 -15.10
CA ASP A 24 -1.08 4.22 -15.89
C ASP A 24 -0.25 5.35 -16.53
N ASP A 25 -0.92 6.24 -17.27
CA ASP A 25 -0.29 7.37 -17.99
C ASP A 25 0.48 8.35 -17.07
N THR A 26 0.17 8.34 -15.78
CA THR A 26 0.81 9.18 -14.74
C THR A 26 1.79 8.41 -13.86
N GLY A 27 2.07 7.15 -14.21
CA GLY A 27 2.98 6.28 -13.48
C GLY A 27 2.41 5.66 -12.22
N ASN A 28 1.10 5.76 -11.96
CA ASN A 28 0.51 5.04 -10.83
C ASN A 28 0.40 3.55 -11.17
N VAL A 29 0.74 2.73 -10.19
CA VAL A 29 0.58 1.29 -10.23
C VAL A 29 -0.51 0.93 -9.24
N SER A 30 -1.53 0.20 -9.67
CA SER A 30 -2.65 -0.10 -8.79
C SER A 30 -3.20 -1.51 -8.93
N ARG A 31 -3.73 -2.03 -7.81
CA ARG A 31 -4.51 -3.26 -7.70
C ARG A 31 -5.69 -3.02 -6.79
N GLY A 32 -6.88 -3.39 -7.24
CA GLY A 32 -8.14 -3.15 -6.51
C GLY A 32 -8.80 -1.84 -6.90
N ARG A 33 -9.92 -1.51 -6.24
CA ARG A 33 -10.74 -0.35 -6.60
C ARG A 33 -10.07 0.94 -6.13
N ASN A 34 -9.84 1.86 -7.06
CA ASN A 34 -9.27 3.15 -6.75
C ASN A 34 -9.81 4.28 -7.64
N VAL A 35 -9.65 5.51 -7.17
CA VAL A 35 -9.91 6.75 -7.91
C VAL A 35 -8.71 7.65 -7.72
N VAL A 36 -8.10 8.11 -8.80
CA VAL A 36 -6.90 8.93 -8.75
C VAL A 36 -7.13 10.19 -9.58
N LEU A 37 -6.93 11.35 -8.97
CA LEU A 37 -7.09 12.67 -9.60
C LEU A 37 -5.83 13.50 -9.34
N ASP A 38 -5.25 14.10 -10.38
CA ASP A 38 -4.07 14.97 -10.25
C ASP A 38 -2.93 14.34 -9.41
N SER A 39 -2.69 13.04 -9.61
CA SER A 39 -1.83 12.22 -8.77
C SER A 39 -0.99 11.29 -9.64
N GLY A 40 0.29 11.11 -9.30
CA GLY A 40 1.24 10.38 -10.12
C GLY A 40 2.24 9.56 -9.32
N ARG A 41 2.80 8.53 -9.95
CA ARG A 41 3.82 7.66 -9.34
C ARG A 41 3.39 7.04 -8.01
N ASN A 42 2.11 6.80 -7.77
CA ASN A 42 1.67 6.11 -6.54
C ASN A 42 1.63 4.59 -6.74
N ILE A 43 1.77 3.83 -5.65
CA ILE A 43 1.52 2.38 -5.60
C ILE A 43 0.28 2.19 -4.72
N ILE A 44 -0.79 1.65 -5.28
CA ILE A 44 -2.09 1.54 -4.62
C ILE A 44 -2.51 0.07 -4.60
N VAL A 45 -2.60 -0.52 -3.42
CA VAL A 45 -3.09 -1.89 -3.24
C VAL A 45 -4.29 -1.84 -2.32
N SER A 46 -5.43 -2.33 -2.79
CA SER A 46 -6.65 -2.38 -2.00
C SER A 46 -7.33 -3.74 -2.06
N GLU A 47 -7.61 -4.28 -0.88
CA GLU A 47 -8.30 -5.56 -0.65
C GLU A 47 -9.66 -5.34 0.01
N GLY A 48 -10.48 -4.44 -0.53
CA GLY A 48 -11.83 -4.22 -0.03
C GLY A 48 -12.34 -2.81 -0.29
N PRO A 49 -11.83 -1.80 0.41
CA PRO A 49 -12.29 -0.42 0.27
C PRO A 49 -12.00 0.15 -1.13
N VAL A 50 -12.53 1.34 -1.41
CA VAL A 50 -12.10 2.15 -2.56
C VAL A 50 -11.06 3.12 -2.03
N VAL A 51 -9.86 3.13 -2.60
CA VAL A 51 -8.81 4.09 -2.26
C VAL A 51 -8.90 5.29 -3.19
N SER A 52 -8.96 6.51 -2.64
CA SER A 52 -9.01 7.74 -3.44
C SER A 52 -7.79 8.61 -3.17
N LEU A 53 -7.07 9.02 -4.21
CA LEU A 53 -5.91 9.91 -4.13
C LEU A 53 -6.14 11.18 -4.94
N ILE A 54 -5.80 12.33 -4.36
CA ILE A 54 -5.91 13.65 -5.01
C ILE A 54 -4.66 14.47 -4.72
N GLY A 55 -3.95 14.94 -5.75
CA GLY A 55 -2.84 15.89 -5.59
C GLY A 55 -1.60 15.32 -4.90
N VAL A 56 -1.49 13.99 -4.79
CA VAL A 56 -0.38 13.29 -4.12
C VAL A 56 0.46 12.50 -5.10
N GLU A 57 1.76 12.43 -4.83
CA GLU A 57 2.70 11.69 -5.64
C GLU A 57 3.65 10.86 -4.77
N ASP A 58 4.21 9.81 -5.38
CA ASP A 58 5.26 8.98 -4.79
C ASP A 58 4.87 8.34 -3.44
N LEU A 59 3.59 7.96 -3.28
CA LEU A 59 3.10 7.23 -2.10
C LEU A 59 2.92 5.74 -2.39
N VAL A 60 3.14 4.93 -1.36
CA VAL A 60 2.62 3.56 -1.23
C VAL A 60 1.40 3.62 -0.32
N VAL A 61 0.26 3.18 -0.85
CA VAL A 61 -1.01 3.09 -0.14
C VAL A 61 -1.49 1.64 -0.19
N VAL A 62 -1.53 0.99 0.96
CA VAL A 62 -2.02 -0.38 1.11
C VAL A 62 -3.22 -0.35 2.04
N ALA A 63 -4.37 -0.82 1.56
CA ALA A 63 -5.61 -0.88 2.32
C ALA A 63 -6.11 -2.33 2.37
N THR A 64 -5.99 -2.96 3.53
CA THR A 64 -6.62 -4.24 3.85
C THR A 64 -7.98 -4.00 4.52
N PRO A 65 -8.77 -5.04 4.81
CA PRO A 65 -10.01 -4.88 5.58
C PRO A 65 -9.79 -4.27 6.98
N ASP A 66 -8.64 -4.56 7.59
CA ASP A 66 -8.40 -4.31 9.01
C ASP A 66 -7.47 -3.10 9.26
N ALA A 67 -6.63 -2.74 8.27
CA ALA A 67 -5.70 -1.62 8.41
C ALA A 67 -5.35 -0.93 7.08
N VAL A 68 -4.88 0.31 7.20
CA VAL A 68 -4.39 1.12 6.07
C VAL A 68 -3.01 1.64 6.38
N LEU A 69 -2.09 1.41 5.46
CA LEU A 69 -0.76 2.01 5.45
C LEU A 69 -0.68 3.06 4.35
N VAL A 70 -0.12 4.21 4.72
CA VAL A 70 0.29 5.26 3.79
C VAL A 70 1.73 5.62 4.12
N VAL A 71 2.62 5.51 3.15
CA VAL A 71 4.04 5.84 3.34
C VAL A 71 4.62 6.40 2.05
N PRO A 72 5.54 7.37 2.12
CA PRO A 72 6.35 7.73 0.96
C PRO A 72 7.06 6.50 0.40
N ALA A 73 7.12 6.37 -0.92
CA ALA A 73 7.71 5.21 -1.59
C ALA A 73 9.19 5.01 -1.24
N ASP A 74 9.92 6.11 -0.97
CA ASP A 74 11.32 6.10 -0.52
C ASP A 74 11.50 5.70 0.96
N GLN A 75 10.39 5.55 1.69
CA GLN A 75 10.35 5.18 3.10
C GLN A 75 9.63 3.86 3.37
N ALA A 76 9.26 3.10 2.32
CA ALA A 76 8.58 1.82 2.44
C ALA A 76 9.29 0.82 3.38
N GLN A 77 10.63 0.85 3.45
CA GLN A 77 11.42 0.05 4.38
C GLN A 77 11.11 0.27 5.87
N LYS A 78 10.48 1.40 6.23
CA LYS A 78 10.15 1.75 7.62
C LYS A 78 8.91 1.04 8.15
N VAL A 79 8.20 0.25 7.35
CA VAL A 79 6.98 -0.42 7.82
C VAL A 79 7.22 -1.39 8.98
N LYS A 80 8.43 -1.93 9.11
CA LYS A 80 8.80 -2.72 10.30
C LYS A 80 8.56 -1.94 11.62
N ALA A 81 8.84 -0.64 11.63
CA ALA A 81 8.58 0.18 12.81
C ALA A 81 7.08 0.36 13.10
N VAL A 82 6.23 0.34 12.07
CA VAL A 82 4.77 0.37 12.27
C VAL A 82 4.30 -0.98 12.81
N VAL A 83 4.80 -2.10 12.27
CA VAL A 83 4.50 -3.45 12.77
C VAL A 83 4.86 -3.58 14.25
N GLU A 84 6.08 -3.20 14.62
CA GLU A 84 6.53 -3.20 16.03
C GLU A 84 5.64 -2.34 16.93
N GLU A 85 5.18 -1.19 16.44
CA GLU A 85 4.27 -0.31 17.20
C GLU A 85 2.87 -0.92 17.36
N LEU A 86 2.37 -1.63 16.35
CA LEU A 86 1.08 -2.34 16.42
C LEU A 86 1.15 -3.50 17.42
N GLU A 87 2.23 -4.29 17.40
CA GLU A 87 2.50 -5.35 18.39
C GLU A 87 2.58 -4.78 19.82
N ASN A 88 3.30 -3.67 20.01
CA ASN A 88 3.43 -3.01 21.32
C ASN A 88 2.08 -2.51 21.88
N ARG A 89 1.11 -2.22 21.00
CA ARG A 89 -0.24 -1.83 21.38
C ARG A 89 -1.18 -3.02 21.59
N GLY A 90 -0.74 -4.23 21.25
CA GLY A 90 -1.55 -5.45 21.27
C GLY A 90 -2.61 -5.46 20.17
N TRP A 91 -2.34 -4.84 19.03
CA TRP A 91 -3.22 -4.84 17.84
C TRP A 91 -2.76 -5.93 16.86
N ASP A 92 -2.63 -7.16 17.37
CA ASP A 92 -2.14 -8.30 16.58
C ASP A 92 -3.13 -8.75 15.49
N ASP A 93 -4.39 -8.31 15.58
CA ASP A 93 -5.47 -8.61 14.63
C ASP A 93 -5.31 -7.89 13.29
N VAL A 94 -4.46 -6.87 13.21
CA VAL A 94 -4.22 -6.10 11.97
C VAL A 94 -2.88 -6.42 11.29
N LEU A 95 -2.09 -7.36 11.83
CA LEU A 95 -0.75 -7.75 11.35
C LEU A 95 -0.77 -8.84 10.28
#